data_AF-A0A956YX22-F1
#
_entry.id   AF-A0A956YX22-F1
#
_cell.length_a   1.000
_cell.length_b   1.000
_cell.length_c   1.000
_cell.angle_alpha   90.00
_cell.angle_beta   90.00
_cell.angle_gamma   90.00
#
_symmetry.space_group_name_H-M   'P 1'
#
loop_
_entity.id
_entity.type
_entity.pdbx_description
1 polymer ?
#
loop_
_entity_poly.entity_id
_entity_poly.type
_entity_poly.pdbx_seq_one_letter_code
_entity_poly.pdbx_strand_id
1 'polypeptide(L)'
;MFSRKSFRFVGIFVLALLAVMLGASFVAAQDTTGTEVEFVGLVEAMTLDTLTVNGQIIDVSTAEFSVAVSLGIPVKIEGTLMPDGSIVARQVSAPNAAGGLLPGEFEIVGLLTGIEGGNFIIGQVTVDASLAEIQPGVALGALVRAHVSQNAEGRLIAREIGPVVDDAGNDNANVNANDNTGAANDNTGAAND
;
A
#
# COMPACT_ATOMS: atom_id res chain seq x y z
N MET A 1 -9.20 -57.31 59.89
CA MET A 1 -8.06 -57.79 59.05
C MET A 1 -8.69 -58.55 57.89
N PHE A 2 -8.79 -58.13 56.62
CA PHE A 2 -8.17 -57.11 55.77
C PHE A 2 -9.22 -56.51 54.82
N SER A 3 -9.02 -55.24 54.44
CA SER A 3 -9.76 -54.50 53.42
C SER A 3 -9.36 -54.95 52.00
N ARG A 4 -10.33 -55.08 51.08
CA ARG A 4 -10.08 -55.26 49.63
C ARG A 4 -10.57 -54.02 48.87
N LYS A 5 -9.63 -53.14 48.51
CA LYS A 5 -9.79 -52.08 47.50
C LYS A 5 -9.12 -52.55 46.21
N SER A 6 -9.88 -52.80 45.14
CA SER A 6 -9.40 -52.73 43.75
C SER A 6 -10.47 -53.16 42.74
N PHE A 7 -11.46 -52.29 42.45
CA PHE A 7 -12.28 -52.44 41.26
C PHE A 7 -12.88 -51.10 40.79
N ARG A 8 -12.02 -50.14 40.41
CA ARG A 8 -12.45 -48.86 39.82
C ARG A 8 -11.41 -48.35 38.82
N PHE A 9 -11.30 -48.95 37.64
CA PHE A 9 -10.50 -48.35 36.56
C PHE A 9 -11.06 -48.50 35.13
N VAL A 10 -12.18 -49.21 34.91
CA VAL A 10 -12.67 -49.44 33.53
C VAL A 10 -13.77 -48.44 33.10
N GLY A 11 -14.37 -47.69 34.03
CA GLY A 11 -15.51 -46.81 33.73
C GLY A 11 -15.20 -45.36 33.31
N ILE A 12 -13.94 -44.92 33.32
CA ILE A 12 -13.57 -43.52 33.06
C ILE A 12 -12.98 -43.32 31.64
N PHE A 13 -12.68 -44.39 30.92
CA PHE A 13 -12.03 -44.28 29.60
C PHE A 13 -13.00 -44.01 28.43
N VAL A 14 -14.30 -44.27 28.60
CA VAL A 14 -15.30 -44.09 27.53
C VAL A 14 -15.91 -42.69 27.52
N LEU A 15 -15.82 -41.92 28.62
CA LEU A 15 -16.30 -40.53 28.66
C LEU A 15 -15.26 -39.50 28.19
N ALA A 16 -13.98 -39.88 28.12
CA ALA A 16 -12.92 -39.00 27.63
C ALA A 16 -12.83 -38.96 26.09
N LEU A 17 -13.52 -39.88 25.39
CA LEU A 17 -13.48 -39.96 23.92
C LEU A 17 -14.58 -39.12 23.23
N LEU A 18 -15.44 -38.45 23.99
CA LEU A 18 -16.52 -37.58 23.48
C LEU A 18 -16.28 -36.08 23.75
N ALA A 19 -15.05 -35.69 24.11
CA ALA A 19 -14.68 -34.29 24.36
C ALA A 19 -13.71 -33.70 23.31
N VAL A 20 -13.39 -34.44 22.24
CA VAL A 20 -12.41 -34.01 21.23
C VAL A 20 -13.08 -33.41 19.97
N MET A 21 -14.41 -33.49 19.83
CA MET A 21 -15.13 -33.15 18.60
C MET A 21 -16.05 -31.92 18.73
N LEU A 22 -15.56 -30.82 19.31
CA LEU A 22 -16.22 -29.50 19.21
C LEU A 22 -15.23 -28.32 19.09
N GLY A 23 -13.96 -28.59 18.74
CA GLY A 23 -13.06 -27.56 18.27
C GLY A 23 -13.41 -27.20 16.83
N ALA A 24 -14.51 -26.46 16.63
CA ALA A 24 -14.76 -25.79 15.36
C ALA A 24 -13.53 -24.92 15.07
N SER A 25 -12.69 -25.37 14.15
CA SER A 25 -11.62 -24.57 13.60
C SER A 25 -12.30 -23.38 12.94
N PHE A 26 -12.29 -22.23 13.62
CA PHE A 26 -12.46 -20.96 12.95
C PHE A 26 -11.26 -20.82 12.04
N VAL A 27 -11.41 -21.27 10.79
CA VAL A 27 -10.60 -20.75 9.70
C VAL A 27 -11.03 -19.29 9.62
N ALA A 28 -10.31 -18.42 10.32
CA ALA A 28 -10.32 -17.01 9.97
C ALA A 28 -9.94 -16.99 8.48
N ALA A 29 -10.83 -16.46 7.63
CA ALA A 29 -10.43 -16.11 6.29
C ALA A 29 -9.23 -15.17 6.46
N GLN A 30 -8.03 -15.68 6.19
CA GLN A 30 -6.86 -14.82 6.19
C GLN A 30 -7.15 -13.76 5.13
N ASP A 31 -7.15 -12.51 5.56
CA ASP A 31 -7.28 -11.39 4.65
C ASP A 31 -6.08 -11.42 3.71
N THR A 32 -6.27 -12.02 2.54
CA THR A 32 -5.27 -12.11 1.47
C THR A 32 -5.15 -10.81 0.70
N THR A 33 -5.85 -9.77 1.14
CA THR A 33 -5.79 -8.45 0.52
C THR A 33 -4.45 -7.84 0.92
N GLY A 34 -3.49 -7.89 0.00
CA GLY A 34 -2.21 -7.21 0.20
C GLY A 34 -2.39 -5.70 0.29
N THR A 35 -1.34 -5.01 0.75
CA THR A 35 -1.30 -3.55 0.91
C THR A 35 -0.74 -2.92 -0.36
N GLU A 36 -1.37 -1.87 -0.89
CA GLU A 36 -0.87 -1.18 -2.08
C GLU A 36 0.43 -0.45 -1.77
N VAL A 37 1.38 -0.54 -2.70
CA VAL A 37 2.72 0.04 -2.55
C VAL A 37 3.20 0.66 -3.86
N GLU A 38 3.91 1.77 -3.74
CA GLU A 38 4.61 2.41 -4.85
C GLU A 38 6.10 2.61 -4.51
N PHE A 39 7.01 2.08 -5.33
CA PHE A 39 8.46 2.27 -5.15
C PHE A 39 8.99 3.29 -6.14
N VAL A 40 9.87 4.19 -5.68
CA VAL A 40 10.70 5.01 -6.56
C VAL A 40 12.17 4.79 -6.22
N GLY A 41 12.96 4.39 -7.22
CA GLY A 41 14.37 4.10 -6.98
C GLY A 41 15.11 3.63 -8.22
N LEU A 42 16.39 3.34 -8.04
CA LEU A 42 17.23 2.77 -9.10
C LEU A 42 17.04 1.26 -9.13
N VAL A 43 17.11 0.68 -10.33
CA VAL A 43 17.20 -0.78 -10.50
C VAL A 43 18.59 -1.25 -10.07
N GLU A 44 18.65 -2.01 -8.98
CA GLU A 44 19.87 -2.54 -8.38
C GLU A 44 20.24 -3.92 -8.92
N ALA A 45 19.22 -4.75 -9.19
CA ALA A 45 19.33 -6.04 -9.83
C ALA A 45 18.08 -6.34 -10.67
N MET A 46 18.20 -7.24 -11.64
CA MET A 46 17.06 -7.70 -12.43
C MET A 46 17.26 -9.13 -12.93
N THR A 47 16.16 -9.86 -13.02
CA THR A 47 16.03 -11.13 -13.75
C THR A 47 14.93 -10.99 -14.81
N LEU A 48 14.48 -12.10 -15.40
CA LEU A 48 13.31 -12.07 -16.28
C LEU A 48 12.02 -11.75 -15.52
N ASP A 49 11.94 -12.22 -14.27
CA ASP A 49 10.70 -12.22 -13.49
C ASP A 49 10.77 -11.30 -12.26
N THR A 50 11.95 -10.74 -11.95
CA THR A 50 12.14 -9.90 -10.77
C THR A 50 12.96 -8.64 -11.03
N LEU A 51 12.64 -7.57 -10.30
CA LEU A 51 13.48 -6.39 -10.12
C LEU A 51 13.88 -6.25 -8.66
N THR A 52 15.08 -5.72 -8.41
CA THR A 52 15.48 -5.23 -7.09
C THR A 52 15.58 -3.72 -7.11
N VAL A 53 14.81 -3.05 -6.27
CA VAL A 53 14.79 -1.59 -6.12
C VAL A 53 14.77 -1.26 -4.63
N ASN A 54 15.67 -0.38 -4.18
CA ASN A 54 15.81 -0.02 -2.75
C ASN A 54 16.00 -1.27 -1.86
N GLY A 55 16.74 -2.28 -2.32
CA GLY A 55 16.93 -3.57 -1.64
C GLY A 55 15.76 -4.55 -1.70
N GLN A 56 14.59 -4.15 -2.22
CA GLN A 56 13.39 -4.98 -2.26
C GLN A 56 13.31 -5.81 -3.52
N ILE A 57 13.11 -7.12 -3.38
CA ILE A 57 12.87 -8.04 -4.50
C ILE A 57 11.38 -8.00 -4.85
N ILE A 58 11.08 -7.61 -6.08
CA ILE A 58 9.73 -7.39 -6.59
C ILE A 58 9.48 -8.35 -7.74
N ASP A 59 8.41 -9.13 -7.67
CA ASP A 59 7.91 -9.95 -8.77
C ASP A 59 7.29 -9.05 -9.84
N VAL A 60 7.85 -9.09 -11.04
CA VAL A 60 7.39 -8.32 -12.20
C VAL A 60 6.94 -9.23 -13.34
N SER A 61 6.81 -10.54 -13.12
CA SER A 61 6.48 -11.55 -14.14
C SER A 61 5.18 -11.26 -14.88
N THR A 62 4.25 -10.56 -14.24
CA THR A 62 2.95 -10.14 -14.82
C THR A 62 2.81 -8.63 -14.97
N ALA A 63 3.86 -7.85 -14.70
CA ALA A 63 3.77 -6.39 -14.68
C ALA A 63 3.71 -5.81 -16.10
N GLU A 64 2.98 -4.70 -16.26
CA GLU A 64 3.03 -3.89 -17.47
C GLU A 64 4.24 -2.95 -17.45
N PHE A 65 5.03 -2.92 -18.52
CA PHE A 65 6.18 -2.03 -18.65
C PHE A 65 5.89 -0.92 -19.65
N SER A 66 5.90 0.34 -19.18
CA SER A 66 5.79 1.53 -20.03
C SER A 66 7.13 2.22 -20.30
N VAL A 67 8.22 1.65 -19.77
CA VAL A 67 9.60 2.14 -19.91
C VAL A 67 10.56 0.99 -20.17
N ALA A 68 11.67 1.27 -20.87
CA ALA A 68 12.78 0.33 -20.96
C ALA A 68 13.55 0.29 -19.62
N VAL A 69 13.80 -0.92 -19.10
CA VAL A 69 14.42 -1.13 -17.79
C VAL A 69 15.81 -1.73 -17.95
N SER A 70 16.79 -1.15 -17.26
CA SER A 70 18.14 -1.71 -17.11
C SER A 70 18.73 -1.32 -15.75
N LEU A 71 19.82 -1.97 -15.35
CA LEU A 71 20.53 -1.64 -14.10
C LEU A 71 20.90 -0.15 -14.04
N GLY A 72 20.71 0.45 -12.86
CA GLY A 72 20.99 1.86 -12.60
C GLY A 72 19.96 2.85 -13.16
N ILE A 73 18.89 2.37 -13.81
CA ILE A 73 17.83 3.25 -14.31
C ILE A 73 16.83 3.55 -13.19
N PRO A 74 16.40 4.82 -13.05
CA PRO A 74 15.33 5.17 -12.13
C PRO A 74 13.98 4.68 -12.66
N VAL A 75 13.21 4.02 -11.81
CA VAL A 75 11.88 3.48 -12.11
C VAL A 75 10.89 3.84 -11.01
N LYS A 76 9.61 3.84 -11.38
CA LYS A 76 8.46 3.81 -10.47
C LYS A 76 7.76 2.47 -10.62
N ILE A 77 7.51 1.77 -9.52
CA ILE A 77 6.87 0.46 -9.52
C ILE A 77 5.61 0.54 -8.67
N GLU A 78 4.47 0.25 -9.27
CA GLU A 78 3.21 0.09 -8.56
C GLU A 78 2.93 -1.39 -8.36
N GLY A 79 2.57 -1.78 -7.14
CA GLY A 79 2.33 -3.17 -6.80
C GLY A 79 1.55 -3.38 -5.52
N THR A 80 1.54 -4.62 -5.07
CA THR A 80 0.87 -5.06 -3.87
C THR A 80 1.85 -5.84 -3.00
N LEU A 81 2.02 -5.39 -1.75
CA LEU A 81 2.75 -6.10 -0.71
C LEU A 81 1.83 -7.15 -0.09
N MET A 82 2.18 -8.41 -0.29
CA MET A 82 1.42 -9.57 0.17
C MET A 82 1.68 -9.85 1.67
N PRO A 83 0.78 -10.57 2.35
CA PRO A 83 0.96 -10.93 3.76
C PRO A 83 2.22 -11.75 4.08
N ASP A 84 2.78 -12.45 3.09
CA ASP A 84 4.04 -13.20 3.21
C ASP A 84 5.29 -12.32 3.01
N GLY A 85 5.10 -11.02 2.79
CA GLY A 85 6.16 -10.04 2.55
C GLY A 85 6.62 -9.96 1.08
N SER A 86 6.09 -10.80 0.19
CA SER A 86 6.38 -10.70 -1.24
C SER A 86 5.70 -9.49 -1.86
N ILE A 87 6.30 -8.91 -2.90
CA ILE A 87 5.73 -7.78 -3.64
C ILE A 87 5.44 -8.23 -5.06
N VAL A 88 4.20 -8.08 -5.50
CA VAL A 88 3.77 -8.35 -6.87
C VAL A 88 3.49 -7.02 -7.56
N ALA A 89 4.26 -6.70 -8.58
CA ALA A 89 4.09 -5.49 -9.36
C ALA A 89 2.96 -5.65 -10.38
N ARG A 90 2.16 -4.59 -10.51
CA ARG A 90 1.18 -4.40 -11.58
C ARG A 90 1.78 -3.62 -12.73
N GLN A 91 2.61 -2.61 -12.44
CA GLN A 91 3.16 -1.71 -13.46
C GLN A 91 4.56 -1.22 -13.12
N VAL A 92 5.39 -1.05 -14.14
CA VAL A 92 6.71 -0.41 -14.09
C VAL A 92 6.75 0.75 -15.09
N SER A 93 7.03 1.95 -14.60
CA SER A 93 7.06 3.18 -15.40
C SER A 93 8.28 4.04 -15.08
N ALA A 94 8.48 5.11 -15.85
CA ALA A 94 9.40 6.17 -15.44
C ALA A 94 8.84 6.88 -14.19
N PRO A 95 9.70 7.34 -13.26
CA PRO A 95 9.25 8.11 -12.11
C PRO A 95 8.80 9.50 -12.53
N ASN A 96 7.71 9.97 -11.92
CA ASN A 96 7.27 11.35 -12.06
C ASN A 96 8.04 12.24 -11.08
N ALA A 97 8.59 13.35 -11.55
CA ALA A 97 9.28 14.32 -10.70
C ALA A 97 8.36 14.97 -9.64
N ALA A 98 7.04 14.91 -9.83
CA ALA A 98 6.05 15.45 -8.90
C ALA A 98 5.66 14.47 -7.77
N GLY A 99 6.17 13.22 -7.76
CA GLY A 99 5.63 12.13 -6.96
C GLY A 99 5.84 12.18 -5.45
N GLY A 100 6.45 13.22 -4.89
CA GLY A 100 6.64 13.39 -3.44
C GLY A 100 7.57 12.36 -2.75
N LEU A 101 7.86 11.24 -3.40
CA LEU A 101 8.80 10.21 -2.97
C LEU A 101 10.25 10.62 -3.28
N LEU A 102 11.13 10.43 -2.30
CA LEU A 102 12.57 10.62 -2.47
C LEU A 102 13.25 9.32 -2.92
N PRO A 103 14.44 9.38 -3.56
CA PRO A 103 15.23 8.18 -3.83
C PRO A 103 15.50 7.39 -2.53
N GLY A 104 15.21 6.07 -2.56
CA GLY A 104 15.31 5.20 -1.39
C GLY A 104 14.02 5.11 -0.56
N GLU A 105 12.98 5.87 -0.94
CA GLU A 105 11.65 5.79 -0.34
C GLU A 105 10.67 4.98 -1.21
N PHE A 106 9.61 4.54 -0.57
CA PHE A 106 8.43 4.00 -1.21
C PHE A 106 7.17 4.45 -0.44
N GLU A 107 6.03 4.51 -1.13
CA GLU A 107 4.74 4.80 -0.54
C GLU A 107 4.04 3.48 -0.15
N ILE A 108 3.41 3.47 1.02
CA ILE A 108 2.49 2.43 1.45
C ILE A 108 1.11 3.07 1.58
N VAL A 109 0.11 2.51 0.92
CA VAL A 109 -1.29 2.95 1.03
C VAL A 109 -2.13 1.84 1.66
N GLY A 110 -2.83 2.16 2.76
CA GLY A 110 -3.65 1.19 3.45
C GLY A 110 -4.44 1.76 4.62
N LEU A 111 -5.30 0.95 5.23
CA LEU A 111 -6.05 1.34 6.41
C LEU A 111 -5.14 1.41 7.64
N LEU A 112 -5.21 2.49 8.42
CA LEU A 112 -4.52 2.57 9.70
C LEU A 112 -5.25 1.72 10.74
N THR A 113 -4.75 0.52 11.04
CA THR A 113 -5.40 -0.47 11.91
C THR A 113 -4.89 -0.45 13.35
N GLY A 114 -3.74 0.17 13.61
CA GLY A 114 -3.15 0.24 14.96
C GLY A 114 -2.14 1.37 15.12
N ILE A 115 -2.00 1.84 16.37
CA ILE A 115 -0.96 2.81 16.79
C ILE A 115 -0.42 2.34 18.13
N GLU A 116 0.85 1.96 18.18
CA GLU A 116 1.48 1.35 19.35
C GLU A 116 2.90 1.88 19.57
N GLY A 117 3.09 2.70 20.61
CA GLY A 117 4.44 3.10 21.06
C GLY A 117 5.29 3.83 20.01
N GLY A 118 4.66 4.59 19.10
CA GLY A 118 5.33 5.27 17.98
C GLY A 118 5.26 4.50 16.66
N ASN A 119 4.80 3.25 16.67
CA ASN A 119 4.58 2.47 15.45
C ASN A 119 3.14 2.63 14.95
N PHE A 120 2.98 2.72 13.64
CA PHE A 120 1.70 2.73 12.94
C PHE A 120 1.56 1.40 12.21
N ILE A 121 0.36 0.80 12.26
CA ILE A 121 0.04 -0.42 11.52
C ILE A 121 -0.85 -0.03 10.35
N ILE A 122 -0.31 -0.04 9.14
CA ILE A 122 -1.01 0.34 7.90
C ILE A 122 -1.28 -0.94 7.10
N GLY A 123 -2.56 -1.31 6.99
CA GLY A 123 -2.96 -2.65 6.60
C GLY A 123 -2.43 -3.66 7.61
N GLN A 124 -1.43 -4.44 7.19
CA GLN A 124 -0.69 -5.41 8.00
C GLN A 124 0.77 -5.00 8.22
N VAL A 125 1.18 -3.83 7.74
CA VAL A 125 2.57 -3.38 7.74
C VAL A 125 2.83 -2.50 8.96
N THR A 126 3.84 -2.86 9.75
CA THR A 126 4.31 -2.02 10.87
C THR A 126 5.35 -1.03 10.38
N VAL A 127 5.12 0.26 10.67
CA VAL A 127 5.99 1.37 10.30
C VAL A 127 6.36 2.17 11.55
N ASP A 128 7.65 2.42 11.74
CA ASP A 128 8.14 3.34 12.78
C ASP A 128 7.84 4.77 12.36
N ALA A 129 6.88 5.40 13.06
CA ALA A 129 6.43 6.76 12.81
C ALA A 129 6.94 7.75 13.86
N SER A 130 7.91 7.34 14.70
CA SER A 130 8.38 8.12 15.85
C SER A 130 8.96 9.49 15.47
N LEU A 131 9.45 9.61 14.23
CA LEU A 131 10.02 10.84 13.66
C LEU A 131 9.23 11.35 12.44
N ALA A 132 8.09 10.72 12.13
CA ALA A 132 7.32 11.06 10.95
C ALA A 132 6.56 12.38 11.14
N GLU A 133 6.44 13.16 10.07
CA GLU A 133 5.44 14.21 9.97
C GLU A 133 4.05 13.57 9.83
N ILE A 134 3.18 13.76 10.82
CA ILE A 134 1.81 13.25 10.79
C ILE A 134 0.87 14.37 10.37
N GLN A 135 0.31 14.26 9.17
CA GLN A 135 -0.63 15.26 8.65
C GLN A 135 -1.98 15.20 9.38
N PRO A 136 -2.74 16.32 9.42
CA PRO A 136 -4.11 16.32 9.94
C PRO A 136 -5.00 15.30 9.21
N GLY A 137 -5.88 14.62 9.96
CA GLY A 137 -6.82 13.65 9.40
C GLY A 137 -6.36 12.19 9.48
N VAL A 138 -5.15 11.92 9.94
CA VAL A 138 -4.66 10.57 10.24
C VAL A 138 -5.31 10.05 11.54
N ALA A 139 -6.11 8.99 11.44
CA ALA A 139 -6.80 8.35 12.57
C ALA A 139 -7.01 6.84 12.32
N LEU A 140 -7.23 6.07 13.38
CA LEU A 140 -7.56 4.65 13.26
C LEU A 140 -8.79 4.43 12.37
N GLY A 141 -8.71 3.47 11.47
CA GLY A 141 -9.71 3.16 10.46
C GLY A 141 -9.68 4.06 9.22
N ALA A 142 -8.85 5.12 9.20
CA ALA A 142 -8.68 5.95 8.02
C ALA A 142 -7.79 5.26 6.97
N LEU A 143 -8.07 5.49 5.69
CA LEU A 143 -7.15 5.18 4.61
C LEU A 143 -6.02 6.21 4.62
N VAL A 144 -4.78 5.75 4.75
CA VAL A 144 -3.60 6.60 4.86
C VAL A 144 -2.56 6.20 3.83
N ARG A 145 -1.70 7.16 3.49
CA ARG A 145 -0.45 6.94 2.78
C ARG A 145 0.72 7.23 3.71
N ALA A 146 1.79 6.46 3.56
CA ALA A 146 3.04 6.69 4.27
C ALA A 146 4.23 6.67 3.30
N HIS A 147 5.02 7.73 3.31
CA HIS A 147 6.33 7.75 2.65
C HIS A 147 7.35 7.13 3.60
N VAL A 148 7.88 5.96 3.23
CA VAL A 148 8.74 5.15 4.09
C VAL A 148 10.08 4.86 3.43
N SER A 149 11.12 4.73 4.25
CA SER A 149 12.40 4.13 3.88
C SER A 149 12.65 2.90 4.74
N GLN A 150 13.48 1.97 4.26
CA GLN A 150 13.88 0.79 5.03
C GLN A 150 15.32 0.94 5.50
N ASN A 151 15.58 0.65 6.78
CA ASN A 151 16.95 0.62 7.29
C ASN A 151 17.64 -0.73 7.05
N ALA A 152 18.93 -0.84 7.41
CA ALA A 152 19.70 -2.08 7.24
C ALA A 152 19.19 -3.29 8.05
N GLU A 153 18.34 -3.07 9.05
CA GLU A 153 17.72 -4.11 9.88
C GLU A 153 16.34 -4.54 9.33
N GLY A 154 15.92 -3.98 8.19
CA GLY A 154 14.62 -4.23 7.58
C GLY A 154 13.46 -3.45 8.20
N ARG A 155 13.72 -2.56 9.17
CA ARG A 155 12.68 -1.72 9.80
C ARG A 155 12.27 -0.60 8.85
N LEU A 156 10.95 -0.43 8.70
CA LEU A 156 10.35 0.65 7.93
C LEU A 156 10.23 1.89 8.79
N ILE A 157 10.75 3.01 8.29
CA ILE A 157 10.78 4.30 8.97
C ILE A 157 10.01 5.28 8.10
N ALA A 158 8.90 5.80 8.61
CA ALA A 158 8.14 6.84 7.93
C ALA A 158 8.85 8.19 8.07
N ARG A 159 8.95 8.90 6.94
CA ARG A 159 9.19 10.33 6.93
C ARG A 159 7.90 11.10 7.15
N GLU A 160 6.81 10.61 6.58
CA GLU A 160 5.53 11.32 6.52
C GLU A 160 4.37 10.31 6.47
N ILE A 161 3.29 10.60 7.19
CA ILE A 161 2.03 9.86 7.12
C ILE A 161 0.89 10.86 6.98
N GLY A 162 0.06 10.68 5.96
CA GLY A 162 -1.08 11.55 5.69
C GLY A 162 -2.30 10.80 5.19
N PRO A 163 -3.48 11.45 5.15
CA PRO A 163 -4.65 10.86 4.51
C PRO A 163 -4.38 10.64 3.02
N VAL A 164 -5.02 9.62 2.46
CA VAL A 164 -5.16 9.53 1.01
C VAL A 164 -6.18 10.61 0.60
N VAL A 165 -5.70 11.62 -0.10
CA VAL A 165 -6.56 12.59 -0.78
C VAL A 165 -6.70 12.13 -2.21
N ASP A 166 -7.90 11.71 -2.58
CA ASP A 166 -8.24 11.49 -3.99
C ASP A 166 -8.02 12.83 -4.70
N ASP A 167 -7.05 12.91 -5.62
CA ASP A 167 -6.76 14.09 -6.43
C ASP A 167 -7.84 14.35 -7.50
N ALA A 168 -9.09 13.98 -7.21
CA ALA A 168 -10.23 14.11 -8.10
C ALA A 168 -10.76 15.56 -8.21
N GLY A 169 -9.91 16.58 -8.06
CA GLY A 169 -10.40 17.91 -7.71
C GLY A 169 -9.60 19.14 -8.13
N ASN A 170 -8.63 19.07 -9.07
CA ASN A 170 -7.99 20.28 -9.59
C ASN A 170 -8.06 20.44 -11.12
N ASP A 171 -9.22 20.13 -11.70
CA ASP A 171 -9.64 20.71 -12.98
C ASP A 171 -10.33 22.06 -12.73
N ASN A 172 -9.76 22.94 -11.90
CA ASN A 172 -10.10 24.35 -11.97
C ASN A 172 -9.33 24.96 -13.15
N ALA A 173 -9.65 24.49 -14.36
CA ALA A 173 -9.52 25.29 -15.56
C ALA A 173 -10.48 26.47 -15.37
N ASN A 174 -10.00 27.51 -14.69
CA ASN A 174 -10.54 28.85 -14.77
C ASN A 174 -10.35 29.31 -16.21
N VAL A 175 -11.22 28.82 -17.10
CA VAL A 175 -11.48 29.42 -18.39
C VAL A 175 -12.19 30.71 -18.04
N ASN A 176 -11.40 31.75 -17.74
CA ASN A 176 -11.90 33.09 -17.55
C ASN A 176 -12.62 33.49 -18.83
N ALA A 177 -13.94 33.29 -18.81
CA ALA A 177 -14.89 33.85 -19.73
C ALA A 177 -14.77 35.37 -19.63
N ASN A 178 -13.89 35.96 -20.44
CA ASN A 178 -14.00 37.37 -20.75
C ASN A 178 -15.11 37.53 -21.79
N ASP A 179 -16.35 37.46 -21.32
CA ASP A 179 -17.50 38.09 -21.95
C ASP A 179 -17.22 39.60 -21.99
N ASN A 180 -16.58 40.08 -23.06
CA ASN A 180 -16.66 41.49 -23.39
C ASN A 180 -17.94 41.72 -24.21
N THR A 181 -18.83 42.41 -23.54
CA THR A 181 -20.20 42.75 -23.90
C THR A 181 -20.26 43.79 -25.04
N GLY A 182 -20.98 43.42 -26.09
CA GLY A 182 -21.78 44.24 -27.03
C GLY A 182 -21.36 45.66 -27.46
N ALA A 183 -21.30 45.89 -28.78
CA ALA A 183 -22.21 46.81 -29.49
C ALA A 183 -21.91 46.95 -31.01
N ALA A 184 -23.00 46.99 -31.80
CA ALA A 184 -23.17 47.50 -33.18
C ALA A 184 -22.51 46.69 -34.33
N ASN A 185 -23.26 45.88 -35.09
CA ASN A 185 -24.22 46.22 -36.16
C ASN A 185 -23.60 46.95 -37.37
N ASP A 186 -23.38 46.16 -38.42
CA ASP A 186 -23.45 46.38 -39.87
C ASP A 186 -23.29 47.81 -40.44
N ASN A 187 -22.32 47.98 -41.35
CA ASN A 187 -22.56 48.31 -42.77
C ASN A 187 -21.24 48.78 -43.44
N THR A 188 -20.58 47.92 -44.22
CA THR A 188 -19.61 48.34 -45.23
C THR A 188 -20.11 47.95 -46.61
N GLY A 189 -21.13 48.67 -47.09
CA GLY A 189 -21.38 48.81 -48.51
C GLY A 189 -20.40 49.82 -49.12
N ALA A 190 -19.44 49.33 -49.90
CA ALA A 190 -18.78 50.13 -50.93
C ALA A 190 -18.72 49.27 -52.20
N ALA A 191 -19.55 49.67 -53.16
CA ALA A 191 -19.65 49.11 -54.49
C ALA A 191 -18.35 49.34 -55.27
N ASN A 192 -17.95 48.34 -56.06
CA ASN A 192 -17.08 48.50 -57.20
C ASN A 192 -17.96 48.70 -58.45
N ASP A 193 -17.85 49.87 -59.06
CA ASP A 193 -17.85 50.06 -60.52
C ASP A 193 -16.67 51.01 -60.84
#